data_AF-A0A9D5L6X9-F1
#
_entry.id   AF-A0A9D5L6X9-F1
#
_cell.length_a   1.000
_cell.length_b   1.000
_cell.length_c   1.000
_cell.angle_alpha   90.00
_cell.angle_beta   90.00
_cell.angle_gamma   90.00
#
_symmetry.space_group_name_H-M   'P 1'
#
loop_
_entity.id
_entity.type
_entity.pdbx_description
1 polymer ?
#
loop_
_entity_poly.entity_id
_entity_poly.type
_entity_poly.pdbx_seq_one_letter_code
_entity_poly.pdbx_strand_id
1 'polypeptide(L)'
;MSVLKRHITVAAALLMTAAAAVAQDSSSSTVVRRGGADRNRNEQKQPGVTDRMQKFYEEAPKSDADMQWMRVIYREIDLNKPKNASLYYPEDIIDGDKNLFRIILEQLADNRIAAYEYLDGREIFTDQYKLKVGDMLDRFHIYHTDAKGSTEKNPRYVIEEVDVPTNEVLSYYILERWEFDSRSNNMRTRVEAICPVLHRSGDFGGDAMKYPMFWVKMDALRPYLSQQYIFIDDDNNLPKYTLDDFFAMNMYEGDIYKTRNLRNQSMMQMYPDPDDLKRAQDSIQNRLETFDDHLWVPSREEVIAAREAREAAAAGDSIVIPNRDSKASSARSSRARKPAAKRKEPKSIKGSNSSNNAVRSVRRRK
;
A
#
# COMPACT_ATOMS: atom_id res chain seq x y z
N MET A 1 -42.88 60.41 50.65
CA MET A 1 -41.68 60.26 49.79
C MET A 1 -40.53 59.43 50.40
N SER A 2 -40.59 58.96 51.65
CA SER A 2 -39.47 58.21 52.29
C SER A 2 -39.51 56.69 52.10
N VAL A 3 -40.68 56.10 51.82
CA VAL A 3 -40.83 54.64 51.66
C VAL A 3 -40.33 54.16 50.29
N LEU A 4 -40.64 54.92 49.23
CA LEU A 4 -40.22 54.58 47.86
C LEU A 4 -38.69 54.62 47.68
N LYS A 5 -38.00 55.55 48.35
CA LYS A 5 -36.53 55.64 48.33
C LYS A 5 -35.85 54.46 49.03
N ARG A 6 -36.45 53.90 50.09
CA ARG A 6 -35.94 52.69 50.77
C ARG A 6 -36.08 51.43 49.92
N HIS A 7 -37.15 51.31 49.13
CA HIS A 7 -37.32 50.16 48.24
C HIS A 7 -36.38 50.20 47.02
N ILE A 8 -36.11 51.40 46.50
CA ILE A 8 -35.17 51.57 45.38
C ILE A 8 -33.72 51.30 45.83
N THR A 9 -33.31 51.71 47.04
CA THR A 9 -31.97 51.41 47.55
C THR A 9 -31.77 49.93 47.88
N VAL A 10 -32.80 49.24 48.38
CA VAL A 10 -32.75 47.79 48.62
C VAL A 10 -32.73 47.00 47.30
N ALA A 11 -33.49 47.42 46.30
CA ALA A 11 -33.47 46.80 44.97
C ALA A 11 -32.12 46.99 44.26
N ALA A 12 -31.48 48.16 44.39
CA ALA A 12 -30.16 48.42 43.82
C ALA A 12 -29.05 47.60 44.52
N ALA A 13 -29.14 47.38 45.83
CA ALA A 13 -28.20 46.55 46.58
C ALA A 13 -28.33 45.04 46.25
N LEU A 14 -29.56 44.58 45.97
CA LEU A 14 -29.83 43.21 45.50
C LEU A 14 -29.35 42.97 44.06
N LEU A 15 -29.39 43.99 43.20
CA LEU A 15 -28.87 43.89 41.82
C LEU A 15 -27.33 43.90 41.77
N MET A 16 -26.66 44.64 42.66
CA MET A 16 -25.19 44.66 42.72
C MET A 16 -24.60 43.40 43.36
N THR A 17 -25.34 42.70 44.23
CA THR A 17 -24.92 41.41 44.78
C THR A 17 -25.17 40.24 43.80
N ALA A 18 -26.20 40.33 42.95
CA ALA A 18 -26.43 39.37 41.87
C ALA A 18 -25.36 39.42 40.76
N ALA A 19 -24.80 40.60 40.46
CA ALA A 19 -23.75 40.75 39.45
C ALA A 19 -22.38 40.21 39.90
N ALA A 20 -22.11 40.19 41.22
CA ALA A 20 -20.86 39.66 41.77
C ALA A 20 -20.83 38.11 41.86
N ALA A 21 -21.98 37.44 41.75
CA ALA A 21 -22.08 35.98 41.76
C ALA A 21 -21.76 35.32 40.40
N VAL A 22 -21.59 36.10 39.33
CA VAL A 22 -21.29 35.59 37.96
C VAL A 22 -19.81 35.78 37.58
N ALA A 23 -18.96 36.17 38.53
CA ALA A 23 -17.57 36.50 38.25
C ALA A 23 -16.55 35.82 39.18
N GLN A 24 -16.77 34.54 39.52
CA GLN A 24 -15.70 33.66 40.00
C GLN A 24 -16.00 32.23 39.57
N ASP A 25 -15.43 31.78 38.46
CA ASP A 25 -14.82 30.45 38.52
C ASP A 25 -13.52 30.39 37.70
N SER A 26 -12.53 29.91 38.41
CA SER A 26 -11.13 29.76 38.10
C SER A 26 -10.90 28.56 37.18
N SER A 27 -9.90 28.71 36.31
CA SER A 27 -9.18 27.67 35.60
C SER A 27 -9.12 26.32 36.33
N SER A 28 -9.87 25.33 35.82
CA SER A 28 -9.57 23.92 35.98
C SER A 28 -9.84 23.19 34.68
N SER A 29 -8.88 22.37 34.24
CA SER A 29 -8.93 21.58 33.03
C SER A 29 -9.93 20.44 33.18
N THR A 30 -11.21 20.70 32.92
CA THR A 30 -12.22 19.65 32.79
C THR A 30 -12.37 19.23 31.34
N VAL A 31 -12.05 17.96 31.08
CA VAL A 31 -12.33 17.25 29.82
C VAL A 31 -13.81 17.44 29.47
N VAL A 32 -14.08 18.16 28.38
CA VAL A 32 -15.42 18.28 27.81
C VAL A 32 -15.85 16.90 27.29
N ARG A 33 -16.56 16.14 28.12
CA ARG A 33 -17.37 15.02 27.62
C ARG A 33 -18.55 15.63 26.89
N ARG A 34 -18.48 15.61 25.55
CA ARG A 34 -19.58 15.98 24.66
C ARG A 34 -20.77 15.04 24.92
N GLY A 35 -21.63 15.42 25.85
CA GLY A 35 -22.81 14.66 26.24
C GLY A 35 -23.99 15.04 25.36
N GLY A 36 -24.51 14.06 24.61
CA GLY A 36 -25.95 13.87 24.47
C GLY A 36 -26.73 14.74 23.48
N ALA A 37 -26.24 14.94 22.25
CA ALA A 37 -27.06 15.52 21.16
C ALA A 37 -27.19 14.63 19.91
N ASP A 38 -26.76 13.35 19.95
CA ASP A 38 -26.82 12.42 18.81
C ASP A 38 -27.47 11.07 19.19
N ARG A 39 -28.54 11.08 20.01
CA ARG A 39 -29.25 9.84 20.38
C ARG A 39 -30.45 9.50 19.49
N ASN A 40 -30.68 10.24 18.41
CA ASN A 40 -31.86 10.07 17.55
C ASN A 40 -31.56 9.81 16.07
N ARG A 41 -30.36 9.34 15.73
CA ARG A 41 -30.16 8.61 14.47
C ARG A 41 -30.23 7.12 14.77
N ASN A 42 -31.36 6.53 14.43
CA ASN A 42 -31.53 5.09 14.34
C ASN A 42 -30.81 4.60 13.06
N GLU A 43 -29.51 4.88 12.96
CA GLU A 43 -28.63 4.25 11.97
C GLU A 43 -28.37 2.83 12.50
N GLN A 44 -28.66 1.83 11.67
CA GLN A 44 -28.46 0.42 11.99
C GLN A 44 -27.02 0.24 12.45
N LYS A 45 -26.84 -0.09 13.74
CA LYS A 45 -25.54 -0.42 14.31
C LYS A 45 -24.89 -1.51 13.45
N GLN A 46 -23.80 -1.16 12.78
CA GLN A 46 -23.03 -2.07 11.96
C GLN A 46 -22.46 -3.17 12.88
N PRO A 47 -22.63 -4.47 12.56
CA PRO A 47 -21.95 -5.52 13.30
C PRO A 47 -20.44 -5.35 13.10
N GLY A 48 -19.67 -5.30 14.18
CA GLY A 48 -18.19 -5.26 14.15
C GLY A 48 -17.57 -3.89 13.85
N VAL A 49 -18.19 -3.07 13.00
CA VAL A 49 -17.65 -1.73 12.66
C VAL A 49 -18.30 -0.62 13.48
N THR A 50 -17.49 0.21 14.15
CA THR A 50 -18.01 1.39 14.88
C THR A 50 -17.82 2.67 14.05
N ASP A 51 -18.70 3.65 14.20
CA ASP A 51 -18.55 4.97 13.54
C ASP A 51 -17.19 5.62 13.82
N ARG A 52 -16.63 5.35 15.01
CA ARG A 52 -15.30 5.81 15.39
C ARG A 52 -14.21 5.18 14.53
N MET A 53 -14.35 3.89 14.23
CA MET A 53 -13.42 3.16 13.37
C MET A 53 -13.55 3.62 11.91
N GLN A 54 -14.78 3.84 11.41
CA GLN A 54 -14.98 4.39 10.07
C GLN A 54 -14.32 5.77 9.93
N LYS A 55 -14.57 6.67 10.88
CA LYS A 55 -13.95 8.01 10.91
C LYS A 55 -12.43 7.98 11.07
N PHE A 56 -11.86 6.92 11.62
CA PHE A 56 -10.41 6.76 11.72
C PHE A 56 -9.80 6.46 10.33
N TYR A 57 -10.48 5.63 9.53
CA TYR A 57 -10.03 5.24 8.20
C TYR A 57 -10.44 6.19 7.08
N GLU A 58 -11.52 6.95 7.27
CA GLU A 58 -11.83 8.16 6.49
C GLU A 58 -10.81 9.26 6.84
N GLU A 59 -9.55 9.07 6.48
CA GLU A 59 -8.55 10.11 6.66
C GLU A 59 -8.96 11.36 5.87
N ALA A 60 -8.91 12.51 6.54
CA ALA A 60 -9.09 13.79 5.87
C ALA A 60 -8.03 13.93 4.75
N PRO A 61 -8.41 14.41 3.55
CA PRO A 61 -7.44 14.65 2.49
C PRO A 61 -6.37 15.60 3.03
N LYS A 62 -5.13 15.11 3.13
CA LYS A 62 -3.99 15.97 3.47
C LYS A 62 -3.92 17.05 2.41
N SER A 63 -3.64 18.28 2.84
CA SER A 63 -3.45 19.38 1.90
C SER A 63 -2.30 19.03 0.96
N ASP A 64 -2.53 19.09 -0.35
CA ASP A 64 -1.52 18.90 -1.38
C ASP A 64 -0.30 19.84 -1.17
N ALA A 65 -0.47 20.92 -0.41
CA ALA A 65 0.60 21.86 -0.06
C ALA A 65 1.78 21.20 0.70
N ASP A 66 1.52 20.16 1.51
CA ASP A 66 2.57 19.46 2.25
C ASP A 66 3.22 18.31 1.44
N MET A 67 2.63 17.94 0.29
CA MET A 67 3.07 16.84 -0.58
C MET A 67 4.03 17.38 -1.64
N GLN A 68 5.31 17.01 -1.54
CA GLN A 68 6.34 17.48 -2.47
C GLN A 68 6.47 16.63 -3.73
N TRP A 69 6.19 15.34 -3.60
CA TRP A 69 6.26 14.41 -4.72
C TRP A 69 5.21 13.32 -4.58
N MET A 70 4.60 12.93 -5.70
CA MET A 70 3.62 11.86 -5.73
C MET A 70 3.72 11.08 -7.04
N ARG A 71 3.56 9.77 -6.95
CA ARG A 71 3.49 8.88 -8.10
C ARG A 71 2.41 7.83 -7.88
N VAL A 72 1.60 7.60 -8.91
CA VAL A 72 0.58 6.54 -8.89
C VAL A 72 0.93 5.41 -9.81
N ILE A 73 0.86 4.21 -9.24
CA ILE A 73 1.25 2.95 -9.82
C ILE A 73 0.05 2.01 -9.75
N TYR A 74 -0.14 1.23 -10.81
CA TYR A 74 -1.10 0.15 -10.82
C TYR A 74 -0.32 -1.16 -10.79
N ARG A 75 -0.59 -1.96 -9.77
CA ARG A 75 0.09 -3.24 -9.56
C ARG A 75 -0.90 -4.37 -9.68
N GLU A 76 -0.44 -5.44 -10.32
CA GLU A 76 -1.14 -6.71 -10.37
C GLU A 76 -0.58 -7.64 -9.29
N ILE A 77 -1.44 -8.00 -8.35
CA ILE A 77 -1.19 -8.99 -7.31
C ILE A 77 -1.71 -10.33 -7.81
N ASP A 78 -0.80 -11.24 -8.13
CA ASP A 78 -1.14 -12.62 -8.50
C ASP A 78 -1.25 -13.48 -7.24
N LEU A 79 -2.39 -14.14 -7.05
CA LEU A 79 -2.67 -14.97 -5.88
C LEU A 79 -1.93 -16.31 -5.89
N ASN A 80 -1.39 -16.72 -7.03
CA ASN A 80 -0.55 -17.91 -7.12
C ASN A 80 0.84 -17.71 -6.47
N LYS A 81 1.23 -16.46 -6.20
CA LYS A 81 2.49 -16.15 -5.51
C LYS A 81 2.35 -16.42 -4.01
N PRO A 82 3.34 -17.08 -3.37
CA PRO A 82 3.23 -17.51 -1.97
C PRO A 82 3.01 -16.34 -0.99
N LYS A 83 3.64 -15.18 -1.21
CA LYS A 83 3.43 -13.98 -0.38
C LYS A 83 2.00 -13.44 -0.39
N ASN A 84 1.22 -13.77 -1.42
CA ASN A 84 -0.15 -13.30 -1.59
C ASN A 84 -1.18 -14.37 -1.24
N ALA A 85 -0.74 -15.58 -0.86
CA ALA A 85 -1.61 -16.71 -0.58
C ALA A 85 -2.64 -16.40 0.52
N SER A 86 -2.28 -15.56 1.48
CA SER A 86 -3.16 -15.10 2.56
C SER A 86 -4.37 -14.29 2.10
N LEU A 87 -4.38 -13.78 0.85
CA LEU A 87 -5.52 -13.10 0.27
C LEU A 87 -6.55 -14.07 -0.33
N TYR A 88 -6.09 -15.27 -0.72
CA TYR A 88 -6.89 -16.29 -1.41
C TYR A 88 -7.44 -17.35 -0.44
N TYR A 89 -6.61 -17.80 0.50
CA TYR A 89 -7.01 -18.82 1.47
C TYR A 89 -7.68 -18.20 2.70
N PRO A 90 -8.68 -18.88 3.29
CA PRO A 90 -9.18 -20.19 2.90
C PRO A 90 -10.11 -20.15 1.66
N GLU A 91 -10.03 -21.20 0.84
CA GLU A 91 -10.87 -21.36 -0.36
C GLU A 91 -12.35 -21.45 -0.01
N ASP A 92 -12.68 -22.01 1.15
CA ASP A 92 -14.03 -22.06 1.75
C ASP A 92 -14.03 -21.34 3.10
N ILE A 93 -15.22 -21.01 3.61
CA ILE A 93 -15.32 -20.34 4.92
C ILE A 93 -14.97 -21.38 6.00
N ILE A 94 -13.89 -21.15 6.74
CA ILE A 94 -13.42 -22.04 7.82
C ILE A 94 -13.39 -21.22 9.10
N ASP A 95 -14.09 -21.64 10.15
CA ASP A 95 -14.11 -20.99 11.46
C ASP A 95 -14.46 -19.48 11.45
N GLY A 96 -15.18 -19.03 10.40
CA GLY A 96 -15.52 -17.63 10.18
C GLY A 96 -14.47 -16.84 9.39
N ASP A 97 -13.32 -17.45 9.10
CA ASP A 97 -12.29 -16.87 8.25
C ASP A 97 -12.74 -16.89 6.78
N LYS A 98 -12.50 -15.77 6.12
CA LYS A 98 -12.93 -15.51 4.74
C LYS A 98 -11.76 -14.98 3.94
N ASN A 99 -11.74 -15.34 2.66
CA ASN A 99 -10.83 -14.73 1.70
C ASN A 99 -11.19 -13.27 1.43
N LEU A 100 -10.25 -12.52 0.85
CA LEU A 100 -10.43 -11.10 0.58
C LEU A 100 -11.63 -10.84 -0.35
N PHE A 101 -11.83 -11.67 -1.37
CA PHE A 101 -12.93 -11.51 -2.32
C PHE A 101 -14.30 -11.63 -1.65
N ARG A 102 -14.50 -12.63 -0.78
CA ARG A 102 -15.75 -12.82 -0.02
C ARG A 102 -16.04 -11.64 0.87
N ILE A 103 -15.04 -11.12 1.58
CA ILE A 103 -15.22 -9.94 2.43
C ILE A 103 -15.71 -8.77 1.58
N ILE A 104 -15.06 -8.50 0.45
CA ILE A 104 -15.46 -7.42 -0.47
C ILE A 104 -16.88 -7.64 -0.99
N LEU A 105 -17.19 -8.84 -1.46
CA LEU A 105 -18.49 -9.16 -2.07
C LEU A 105 -19.63 -9.09 -1.05
N GLU A 106 -19.43 -9.57 0.18
CA GLU A 106 -20.41 -9.47 1.26
C GLU A 106 -20.70 -8.01 1.61
N GLN A 107 -19.67 -7.17 1.75
CA GLN A 107 -19.89 -5.74 2.04
C GLN A 107 -20.57 -5.01 0.87
N LEU A 108 -20.36 -5.44 -0.38
CA LEU A 108 -21.06 -4.91 -1.55
C LEU A 108 -22.52 -5.37 -1.61
N ALA A 109 -22.77 -6.66 -1.36
CA ALA A 109 -24.11 -7.23 -1.35
C ALA A 109 -24.99 -6.58 -0.28
N ASP A 110 -24.42 -6.24 0.88
CA ASP A 110 -25.08 -5.47 1.93
C ASP A 110 -25.18 -3.95 1.64
N ASN A 111 -24.67 -3.50 0.49
CA ASN A 111 -24.59 -2.11 0.05
C ASN A 111 -23.93 -1.18 1.09
N ARG A 112 -22.95 -1.72 1.84
CA ARG A 112 -22.17 -0.98 2.84
C ARG A 112 -20.98 -0.23 2.23
N ILE A 113 -20.47 -0.72 1.11
CA ILE A 113 -19.39 -0.10 0.36
C ILE A 113 -19.84 0.20 -1.07
N ALA A 114 -19.20 1.20 -1.70
CA ALA A 114 -19.47 1.55 -3.09
C ALA A 114 -18.44 0.88 -4.02
N ALA A 115 -18.94 0.27 -5.09
CA ALA A 115 -18.13 -0.17 -6.23
C ALA A 115 -18.17 0.89 -7.34
N TYR A 116 -17.06 1.07 -8.02
CA TYR A 116 -16.89 1.97 -9.16
C TYR A 116 -16.52 1.18 -10.40
N GLU A 117 -16.95 1.66 -11.57
CA GLU A 117 -16.69 0.99 -12.83
C GLU A 117 -15.18 0.92 -13.13
N TYR A 118 -14.72 -0.23 -13.61
CA TYR A 118 -13.37 -0.36 -14.15
C TYR A 118 -13.32 0.28 -15.54
N LEU A 119 -12.47 1.29 -15.70
CA LEU A 119 -12.21 1.93 -16.99
C LEU A 119 -10.79 1.59 -17.42
N ASP A 120 -10.58 1.15 -18.66
CA ASP A 120 -9.22 0.95 -19.22
C ASP A 120 -8.35 2.22 -19.17
N GLY A 121 -9.00 3.37 -18.94
CA GLY A 121 -8.40 4.68 -18.81
C GLY A 121 -8.05 5.10 -17.38
N ARG A 122 -8.49 6.30 -16.98
CA ARG A 122 -8.24 6.84 -15.63
C ARG A 122 -9.42 6.46 -14.75
N GLU A 123 -9.13 5.98 -13.55
CA GLU A 123 -10.17 5.71 -12.57
C GLU A 123 -10.78 6.99 -12.03
N ILE A 124 -12.10 7.01 -11.97
CA ILE A 124 -12.89 8.15 -11.51
C ILE A 124 -13.81 7.65 -10.41
N PHE A 125 -13.46 7.97 -9.17
CA PHE A 125 -14.25 7.56 -8.02
C PHE A 125 -15.35 8.57 -7.66
N THR A 126 -16.15 8.96 -8.65
CA THR A 126 -17.30 9.85 -8.48
C THR A 126 -18.60 9.08 -8.54
N ASP A 127 -19.68 9.69 -8.04
CA ASP A 127 -21.01 9.07 -8.01
C ASP A 127 -21.54 8.73 -9.42
N GLN A 128 -21.01 9.37 -10.46
CA GLN A 128 -21.38 9.10 -11.86
C GLN A 128 -20.92 7.72 -12.33
N TYR A 129 -19.77 7.25 -11.83
CA TYR A 129 -19.19 5.94 -12.18
C TYR A 129 -19.44 4.90 -11.08
N LYS A 130 -20.29 5.23 -10.11
CA LYS A 130 -20.71 4.28 -9.07
C LYS A 130 -21.62 3.23 -9.71
N LEU A 131 -21.22 1.97 -9.63
CA LEU A 131 -22.00 0.85 -10.13
C LEU A 131 -23.20 0.58 -9.22
N LYS A 132 -24.31 0.20 -9.83
CA LYS A 132 -25.40 -0.45 -9.11
C LYS A 132 -25.00 -1.90 -8.85
N VAL A 133 -25.15 -2.34 -7.60
CA VAL A 133 -24.67 -3.67 -7.18
C VAL A 133 -25.38 -4.79 -7.93
N GLY A 134 -26.71 -4.71 -8.13
CA GLY A 134 -27.46 -5.71 -8.90
C GLY A 134 -26.95 -5.86 -10.34
N ASP A 135 -26.87 -4.75 -11.08
CA ASP A 135 -26.33 -4.72 -12.45
C ASP A 135 -24.89 -5.28 -12.53
N MET A 136 -24.08 -5.05 -11.50
CA MET A 136 -22.72 -5.58 -11.39
C MET A 136 -22.74 -7.10 -11.20
N LEU A 137 -23.54 -7.62 -10.26
CA LEU A 137 -23.65 -9.06 -10.02
C LEU A 137 -24.13 -9.80 -11.28
N ASP A 138 -25.14 -9.25 -11.96
CA ASP A 138 -25.65 -9.80 -13.23
C ASP A 138 -24.57 -9.80 -14.33
N ARG A 139 -23.82 -8.71 -14.48
CA ARG A 139 -22.75 -8.57 -15.49
C ARG A 139 -21.67 -9.64 -15.31
N PHE A 140 -21.38 -10.06 -14.08
CA PHE A 140 -20.37 -11.09 -13.80
C PHE A 140 -20.93 -12.50 -13.65
N HIS A 141 -22.24 -12.69 -13.87
CA HIS A 141 -22.94 -13.96 -13.69
C HIS A 141 -22.87 -14.51 -12.26
N ILE A 142 -22.91 -13.62 -11.26
CA ILE A 142 -23.00 -13.98 -9.85
C ILE A 142 -24.48 -14.05 -9.48
N TYR A 143 -24.97 -15.26 -9.22
CA TYR A 143 -26.36 -15.45 -8.80
C TYR A 143 -26.59 -14.82 -7.44
N HIS A 144 -27.72 -14.13 -7.32
CA HIS A 144 -28.06 -13.39 -6.11
C HIS A 144 -29.58 -13.36 -5.91
N THR A 145 -29.98 -13.20 -4.66
CA THR A 145 -31.39 -13.03 -4.26
C THR A 145 -31.56 -11.76 -3.43
N ASP A 146 -32.76 -11.21 -3.41
CA ASP A 146 -33.02 -10.03 -2.58
C ASP A 146 -33.00 -10.39 -1.09
N ALA A 147 -32.21 -9.64 -0.31
CA ALA A 147 -32.12 -9.83 1.13
C ALA A 147 -33.39 -9.38 1.86
N LYS A 148 -33.63 -9.96 3.04
CA LYS A 148 -34.70 -9.49 3.94
C LYS A 148 -34.44 -8.04 4.35
N GLY A 149 -35.35 -7.14 3.99
CA GLY A 149 -35.22 -5.69 4.24
C GLY A 149 -34.57 -4.91 3.09
N SER A 150 -34.30 -5.55 1.95
CA SER A 150 -33.96 -4.87 0.70
C SER A 150 -35.08 -3.89 0.34
N THR A 151 -34.72 -2.65 0.02
CA THR A 151 -35.66 -1.59 -0.37
C THR A 151 -35.14 -0.94 -1.66
N GLU A 152 -36.00 -0.40 -2.52
CA GLU A 152 -35.58 0.24 -3.78
C GLU A 152 -34.51 1.34 -3.58
N LYS A 153 -34.55 2.05 -2.45
CA LYS A 153 -33.55 3.08 -2.08
C LYS A 153 -32.25 2.51 -1.50
N ASN A 154 -32.28 1.30 -0.94
CA ASN A 154 -31.12 0.63 -0.36
C ASN A 154 -31.21 -0.87 -0.68
N PRO A 155 -30.87 -1.26 -1.92
CA PRO A 155 -30.94 -2.65 -2.33
C PRO A 155 -29.92 -3.45 -1.55
N ARG A 156 -30.32 -4.62 -1.05
CA ARG A 156 -29.44 -5.58 -0.40
C ARG A 156 -29.65 -6.94 -1.00
N TYR A 157 -28.56 -7.67 -1.16
CA TYR A 157 -28.54 -8.96 -1.83
C TYR A 157 -27.95 -10.02 -0.90
N VAL A 158 -28.46 -11.24 -1.03
CA VAL A 158 -27.89 -12.46 -0.44
C VAL A 158 -27.34 -13.29 -1.59
N ILE A 159 -26.07 -13.68 -1.45
CA ILE A 159 -25.34 -14.52 -2.40
C ILE A 159 -25.08 -15.83 -1.66
N GLU A 160 -25.44 -16.96 -2.25
CA GLU A 160 -25.15 -18.26 -1.66
C GLU A 160 -23.66 -18.57 -1.80
N GLU A 161 -23.11 -19.36 -0.87
CA GLU A 161 -21.67 -19.65 -0.85
C GLU A 161 -21.19 -20.35 -2.13
N VAL A 162 -22.07 -21.15 -2.75
CA VAL A 162 -21.82 -21.88 -4.00
C VAL A 162 -21.74 -20.93 -5.20
N ASP A 163 -22.39 -19.78 -5.13
CA ASP A 163 -22.49 -18.82 -6.22
C ASP A 163 -21.34 -17.79 -6.23
N VAL A 164 -20.46 -17.83 -5.22
CA VAL A 164 -19.29 -16.92 -5.16
C VAL A 164 -18.15 -17.49 -6.01
N PRO A 165 -17.74 -16.82 -7.11
CA PRO A 165 -16.71 -17.31 -8.02
C PRO A 165 -15.28 -17.10 -7.45
N THR A 166 -15.02 -17.60 -6.25
CA THR A 166 -13.70 -17.47 -5.58
C THR A 166 -12.59 -18.16 -6.37
N ASN A 167 -12.89 -19.29 -7.01
CA ASN A 167 -11.99 -20.05 -7.87
C ASN A 167 -11.58 -19.30 -9.14
N GLU A 168 -12.43 -18.40 -9.66
CA GLU A 168 -12.12 -17.60 -10.85
C GLU A 168 -11.33 -16.33 -10.50
N VAL A 169 -11.41 -15.83 -9.26
CA VAL A 169 -10.69 -14.62 -8.82
C VAL A 169 -9.28 -14.99 -8.38
N LEU A 170 -8.33 -14.96 -9.33
CA LEU A 170 -6.93 -15.33 -9.11
C LEU A 170 -5.96 -14.15 -9.05
N SER A 171 -6.41 -12.92 -9.30
CA SER A 171 -5.55 -11.74 -9.14
C SER A 171 -6.33 -10.51 -8.72
N TYR A 172 -5.62 -9.53 -8.17
CA TYR A 172 -6.14 -8.21 -7.84
C TYR A 172 -5.32 -7.12 -8.52
N TYR A 173 -6.00 -6.15 -9.11
CA TYR A 173 -5.37 -4.89 -9.46
C TYR A 173 -5.48 -3.94 -8.27
N ILE A 174 -4.36 -3.33 -7.92
CA ILE A 174 -4.32 -2.34 -6.84
C ILE A 174 -3.82 -1.01 -7.39
N LEU A 175 -4.43 0.06 -6.90
CA LEU A 175 -4.01 1.42 -7.16
C LEU A 175 -3.14 1.88 -6.00
N GLU A 176 -1.84 1.98 -6.23
CA GLU A 176 -0.86 2.44 -5.25
C GLU A 176 -0.54 3.91 -5.46
N ARG A 177 -0.54 4.66 -4.37
CA ARG A 177 -0.06 6.03 -4.32
C ARG A 177 1.19 6.09 -3.45
N TRP A 178 2.28 6.48 -4.09
CA TRP A 178 3.56 6.75 -3.46
C TRP A 178 3.64 8.25 -3.22
N GLU A 179 3.71 8.67 -1.97
CA GLU A 179 3.67 10.06 -1.54
C GLU A 179 4.88 10.38 -0.68
N PHE A 180 5.57 11.45 -1.03
CA PHE A 180 6.62 12.00 -0.20
C PHE A 180 6.08 13.23 0.54
N ASP A 181 5.96 13.09 1.87
CA ASP A 181 5.47 14.12 2.77
C ASP A 181 6.63 14.95 3.32
N SER A 182 6.63 16.25 3.04
CA SER A 182 7.68 17.17 3.46
C SER A 182 7.76 17.37 4.97
N ARG A 183 6.65 17.21 5.69
CA ARG A 183 6.61 17.42 7.14
C ARG A 183 7.17 16.25 7.90
N SER A 184 6.85 15.04 7.45
CA SER A 184 7.38 13.81 8.06
C SER A 184 8.69 13.36 7.42
N ASN A 185 9.08 13.95 6.29
CA ASN A 185 10.30 13.65 5.53
C ASN A 185 10.49 12.15 5.33
N ASN A 186 9.40 11.48 4.93
CA ASN A 186 9.34 10.04 4.75
C ASN A 186 8.46 9.74 3.54
N MET A 187 8.88 8.78 2.72
CA MET A 187 8.03 8.19 1.69
C MET A 187 6.98 7.31 2.35
N ARG A 188 5.72 7.46 1.92
CA ARG A 188 4.62 6.60 2.31
C ARG A 188 3.95 6.03 1.09
N THR A 189 3.64 4.75 1.18
CA THR A 189 2.85 4.01 0.20
C THR A 189 1.45 3.83 0.75
N ARG A 190 0.45 4.12 -0.07
CA ARG A 190 -0.94 3.88 0.28
C ARG A 190 -1.65 3.21 -0.87
N VAL A 191 -2.31 2.10 -0.58
CA VAL A 191 -3.26 1.49 -1.51
C VAL A 191 -4.55 2.32 -1.45
N GLU A 192 -4.90 2.95 -2.57
CA GLU A 192 -6.06 3.82 -2.72
C GLU A 192 -7.33 3.01 -3.05
N ALA A 193 -7.18 2.00 -3.91
CA ALA A 193 -8.28 1.14 -4.33
C ALA A 193 -7.81 -0.27 -4.70
N ILE A 194 -8.73 -1.24 -4.62
CA ILE A 194 -8.54 -2.62 -5.07
C ILE A 194 -9.61 -2.95 -6.12
N CYS A 195 -9.24 -3.73 -7.12
CA CYS A 195 -10.11 -4.30 -8.13
C CYS A 195 -9.87 -5.82 -8.25
N PRO A 196 -10.88 -6.67 -7.96
CA PRO A 196 -10.80 -8.11 -8.23
C PRO A 196 -10.75 -8.40 -9.73
N VAL A 197 -9.96 -9.41 -10.14
CA VAL A 197 -9.81 -9.82 -11.55
C VAL A 197 -10.21 -11.29 -11.70
N LEU A 198 -11.25 -11.52 -12.49
CA LEU A 198 -11.70 -12.86 -12.88
C LEU A 198 -10.81 -13.42 -13.99
N HIS A 199 -10.44 -14.68 -13.88
CA HIS A 199 -9.67 -15.44 -14.85
C HIS A 199 -10.58 -16.50 -15.44
N ARG A 200 -11.04 -16.29 -16.68
CA ARG A 200 -11.83 -17.29 -17.39
C ARG A 200 -11.03 -17.83 -18.56
N SER A 201 -10.73 -19.12 -18.55
CA SER A 201 -10.19 -19.80 -19.72
C SER A 201 -11.30 -19.96 -20.75
N GLY A 202 -11.05 -19.56 -22.00
CA GLY A 202 -11.95 -19.92 -23.09
C GLY A 202 -11.98 -21.44 -23.28
N ASP A 203 -13.10 -21.96 -23.80
CA ASP A 203 -13.36 -23.40 -24.04
C ASP A 203 -12.29 -24.13 -24.90
N PHE A 204 -11.32 -23.40 -25.45
CA PHE A 204 -10.28 -23.91 -26.34
C PHE A 204 -8.88 -24.04 -25.71
N GLY A 205 -8.78 -24.02 -24.37
CA GLY A 205 -7.50 -24.27 -23.66
C GLY A 205 -6.44 -23.20 -23.88
N GLY A 206 -6.86 -21.96 -24.18
CA GLY A 206 -5.97 -20.79 -24.20
C GLY A 206 -5.72 -20.21 -22.81
N ASP A 207 -4.75 -19.30 -22.70
CA ASP A 207 -4.46 -18.56 -21.47
C ASP A 207 -5.72 -17.91 -20.90
N ALA A 208 -5.91 -18.00 -19.59
CA ALA A 208 -7.08 -17.46 -18.92
C ALA A 208 -7.18 -15.94 -19.17
N MET A 209 -8.28 -15.51 -19.76
CA MET A 209 -8.50 -14.11 -20.07
C MET A 209 -8.88 -13.37 -18.78
N LYS A 210 -8.20 -12.23 -18.57
CA LYS A 210 -8.36 -11.40 -17.37
C LYS A 210 -9.53 -10.44 -17.57
N TYR A 211 -10.53 -10.55 -16.69
CA TYR A 211 -11.72 -9.70 -16.64
C TYR A 211 -11.73 -8.90 -15.33
N PRO A 212 -11.20 -7.66 -15.32
CA PRO A 212 -11.29 -6.80 -14.14
C PRO A 212 -12.74 -6.45 -13.84
N MET A 213 -13.12 -6.55 -12.56
CA MET A 213 -14.53 -6.43 -12.16
C MET A 213 -14.96 -4.98 -11.91
N PHE A 214 -14.49 -4.41 -10.81
CA PHE A 214 -14.86 -3.08 -10.34
C PHE A 214 -13.84 -2.59 -9.31
N TRP A 215 -13.72 -1.28 -9.14
CA TRP A 215 -12.88 -0.70 -8.10
C TRP A 215 -13.64 -0.47 -6.80
N VAL A 216 -12.99 -0.77 -5.69
CA VAL A 216 -13.44 -0.41 -4.34
C VAL A 216 -12.38 0.44 -3.67
N LYS A 217 -12.79 1.55 -3.06
CA LYS A 217 -11.89 2.38 -2.26
C LYS A 217 -11.41 1.61 -1.04
N MET A 218 -10.10 1.61 -0.84
CA MET A 218 -9.49 0.93 0.31
C MET A 218 -10.03 1.50 1.62
N ASP A 219 -10.19 2.83 1.74
CA ASP A 219 -10.64 3.50 2.97
C ASP A 219 -11.99 2.98 3.49
N ALA A 220 -12.90 2.60 2.58
CA ALA A 220 -14.20 2.00 2.93
C ALA A 220 -14.09 0.52 3.34
N LEU A 221 -13.06 -0.19 2.86
CA LEU A 221 -12.80 -1.60 3.16
C LEU A 221 -12.02 -1.81 4.46
N ARG A 222 -11.07 -0.92 4.80
CA ARG A 222 -10.19 -1.05 5.97
C ARG A 222 -10.89 -1.43 7.28
N PRO A 223 -12.06 -0.83 7.66
CA PRO A 223 -12.76 -1.21 8.89
C PRO A 223 -13.16 -2.69 8.96
N TYR A 224 -13.39 -3.32 7.80
CA TYR A 224 -13.75 -4.73 7.71
C TYR A 224 -12.50 -5.62 7.63
N LEU A 225 -11.46 -5.16 6.92
CA LEU A 225 -10.19 -5.87 6.80
C LEU A 225 -9.40 -5.91 8.13
N SER A 226 -9.56 -4.93 9.00
CA SER A 226 -8.89 -4.88 10.31
C SER A 226 -9.45 -5.86 11.34
N GLN A 227 -10.63 -6.46 11.07
CA GLN A 227 -11.23 -7.46 11.95
C GLN A 227 -10.74 -8.86 11.66
N GLN A 228 -10.26 -9.10 10.43
CA GLN A 228 -9.83 -10.40 9.97
C GLN A 228 -8.32 -10.55 10.20
N TYR A 229 -7.95 -11.45 11.10
CA TYR A 229 -6.56 -11.82 11.29
C TYR A 229 -6.16 -12.87 10.27
N ILE A 230 -4.93 -12.76 9.77
CA ILE A 230 -4.33 -13.67 8.80
C ILE A 230 -2.94 -14.08 9.26
N PHE A 231 -2.52 -15.26 8.83
CA PHE A 231 -1.11 -15.65 8.82
C PHE A 231 -0.56 -15.37 7.42
N ILE A 232 0.72 -14.99 7.35
CA ILE A 232 1.38 -14.52 6.13
C ILE A 232 2.45 -15.51 5.65
N ASP A 233 2.95 -16.33 6.58
CA ASP A 233 4.08 -17.21 6.36
C ASP A 233 3.79 -18.58 6.96
N ASP A 234 4.21 -19.62 6.25
CA ASP A 234 4.06 -21.03 6.66
C ASP A 234 4.97 -21.35 7.84
N ASP A 235 6.08 -20.61 8.00
CA ASP A 235 7.02 -20.77 9.10
C ASP A 235 6.44 -20.26 10.43
N ASN A 236 5.55 -19.26 10.39
CA ASN A 236 4.93 -18.68 11.58
C ASN A 236 3.41 -18.50 11.37
N ASN A 237 2.69 -19.60 11.62
CA ASN A 237 1.22 -19.68 11.54
C ASN A 237 0.46 -18.93 12.64
N LEU A 238 1.14 -18.09 13.44
CA LEU A 238 0.43 -17.25 14.42
C LEU A 238 -0.23 -16.07 13.68
N PRO A 239 -1.57 -15.92 13.76
CA PRO A 239 -2.29 -14.84 13.09
C PRO A 239 -2.04 -13.50 13.79
N LYS A 240 -0.90 -12.88 13.49
CA LYS A 240 -0.41 -11.64 14.12
C LYS A 240 -0.87 -10.37 13.40
N TYR A 241 -1.16 -10.49 12.11
CA TYR A 241 -1.45 -9.37 11.22
C TYR A 241 -2.89 -9.43 10.78
N THR A 242 -3.49 -8.28 10.55
CA THR A 242 -4.80 -8.19 9.91
C THR A 242 -4.67 -8.04 8.39
N LEU A 243 -5.75 -8.24 7.64
CA LEU A 243 -5.75 -7.92 6.21
C LEU A 243 -5.45 -6.43 5.95
N ASP A 244 -5.86 -5.52 6.84
CA ASP A 244 -5.51 -4.10 6.74
C ASP A 244 -4.01 -3.87 6.92
N ASP A 245 -3.38 -4.53 7.91
CA ASP A 245 -1.93 -4.46 8.14
C ASP A 245 -1.13 -4.97 6.94
N PHE A 246 -1.60 -6.04 6.30
CA PHE A 246 -0.97 -6.62 5.12
C PHE A 246 -0.81 -5.59 3.99
N PHE A 247 -1.85 -4.79 3.71
CA PHE A 247 -1.78 -3.72 2.73
C PHE A 247 -1.07 -2.47 3.25
N ALA A 248 -1.24 -2.12 4.53
CA ALA A 248 -0.60 -0.96 5.13
C ALA A 248 0.93 -1.08 5.21
N MET A 249 1.45 -2.30 5.40
CA MET A 249 2.88 -2.59 5.47
C MET A 249 3.47 -3.08 4.13
N ASN A 250 2.70 -3.04 3.04
CA ASN A 250 3.08 -3.56 1.71
C ASN A 250 3.65 -4.99 1.73
N MET A 251 3.02 -5.91 2.45
CA MET A 251 3.50 -7.30 2.52
C MET A 251 3.20 -8.11 1.26
N TYR A 252 2.44 -7.55 0.32
CA TYR A 252 2.11 -8.15 -0.96
C TYR A 252 3.26 -8.05 -1.97
N GLU A 253 3.23 -8.95 -2.96
CA GLU A 253 4.12 -8.91 -4.11
C GLU A 253 3.32 -8.82 -5.40
N GLY A 254 3.72 -7.94 -6.32
CA GLY A 254 3.01 -7.80 -7.58
C GLY A 254 3.81 -7.04 -8.63
N ASP A 255 3.44 -7.24 -9.88
CA ASP A 255 4.12 -6.63 -11.02
C ASP A 255 3.40 -5.35 -11.46
N ILE A 256 4.16 -4.33 -11.86
CA ILE A 256 3.61 -3.05 -12.29
C ILE A 256 3.06 -3.20 -13.71
N TYR A 257 1.73 -3.26 -13.87
CA TYR A 257 1.12 -3.41 -15.20
C TYR A 257 0.81 -2.08 -15.87
N LYS A 258 0.64 -1.01 -15.07
CA LYS A 258 0.35 0.34 -15.58
C LYS A 258 0.91 1.39 -14.62
N THR A 259 1.33 2.52 -15.16
CA THR A 259 1.67 3.70 -14.36
C THR A 259 0.81 4.86 -14.80
N ARG A 260 0.56 5.81 -13.90
CA ARG A 260 -0.13 7.04 -14.29
C ARG A 260 0.79 7.86 -15.20
N ASN A 261 0.56 7.76 -16.48
CA ASN A 261 1.31 8.41 -17.54
C ASN A 261 0.40 9.35 -18.37
N LEU A 262 1.00 10.33 -19.04
CA LEU A 262 0.28 11.32 -19.85
C LEU A 262 -0.50 10.68 -21.01
N ARG A 263 0.04 9.59 -21.57
CA ARG A 263 -0.55 8.85 -22.69
C ARG A 263 -1.59 7.82 -22.26
N ASN A 264 -1.73 7.59 -20.95
CA ASN A 264 -2.64 6.60 -20.36
C ASN A 264 -2.48 5.19 -20.94
N GLN A 265 -1.26 4.82 -21.33
CA GLN A 265 -0.93 3.52 -21.90
C GLN A 265 -0.48 2.56 -20.80
N SER A 266 -0.82 1.27 -20.94
CA SER A 266 -0.28 0.23 -20.08
C SER A 266 1.23 0.02 -20.30
N MET A 267 1.91 -0.64 -19.37
CA MET A 267 3.32 -0.97 -19.53
C MET A 267 3.55 -1.85 -20.77
N MET A 268 2.65 -2.79 -21.03
CA MET A 268 2.69 -3.65 -22.22
C MET A 268 2.57 -2.87 -23.54
N GLN A 269 1.79 -1.79 -23.56
CA GLN A 269 1.67 -0.94 -24.75
C GLN A 269 2.90 -0.05 -24.97
N MET A 270 3.58 0.34 -23.89
CA MET A 270 4.81 1.16 -23.97
C MET A 270 6.05 0.31 -24.29
N TYR A 271 6.09 -0.90 -23.76
CA TYR A 271 7.19 -1.86 -23.89
C TYR A 271 6.62 -3.21 -24.35
N PRO A 272 6.44 -3.41 -25.67
CA PRO A 272 5.88 -4.66 -26.20
C PRO A 272 6.77 -5.88 -25.97
N ASP A 273 8.10 -5.67 -25.94
CA ASP A 273 9.08 -6.74 -25.74
C ASP A 273 9.16 -7.14 -24.25
N PRO A 274 9.05 -8.44 -23.90
CA PRO A 274 8.99 -8.89 -22.51
C PRO A 274 10.22 -8.50 -21.67
N ASP A 275 11.42 -8.58 -22.24
CA ASP A 275 12.67 -8.24 -21.54
C ASP A 275 12.74 -6.75 -21.22
N ASP A 276 12.28 -5.90 -22.15
CA ASP A 276 12.24 -4.45 -21.96
C ASP A 276 11.14 -4.04 -20.99
N LEU A 277 10.00 -4.73 -21.02
CA LEU A 277 8.93 -4.58 -20.05
C LEU A 277 9.43 -4.88 -18.64
N LYS A 278 10.10 -6.02 -18.42
CA LYS A 278 10.59 -6.39 -17.10
C LYS A 278 11.65 -5.41 -16.62
N ARG A 279 12.59 -5.02 -17.49
CA ARG A 279 13.59 -3.99 -17.16
C ARG A 279 12.94 -2.65 -16.79
N ALA A 280 11.89 -2.25 -17.49
CA ALA A 280 11.16 -1.02 -17.19
C ALA A 280 10.42 -1.12 -15.85
N GLN A 281 9.77 -2.25 -15.57
CA GLN A 281 9.13 -2.51 -14.27
C GLN A 281 10.15 -2.44 -13.13
N ASP A 282 11.26 -3.17 -13.23
CA ASP A 282 12.30 -3.22 -12.21
C ASP A 282 12.97 -1.85 -12.03
N SER A 283 13.21 -1.11 -13.12
CA SER A 283 13.74 0.26 -13.05
C SER A 283 12.79 1.22 -12.33
N ILE A 284 11.47 1.08 -12.56
CA ILE A 284 10.48 1.90 -11.87
C ILE A 284 10.41 1.52 -10.40
N GLN A 285 10.36 0.22 -10.09
CA GLN A 285 10.33 -0.29 -8.72
C GLN A 285 11.56 0.17 -7.93
N ASN A 286 12.76 0.02 -8.49
CA ASN A 286 13.99 0.50 -7.87
C ASN A 286 13.93 2.00 -7.59
N ARG A 287 13.45 2.83 -8.53
CA ARG A 287 13.32 4.28 -8.30
C ARG A 287 12.34 4.62 -7.18
N LEU A 288 11.31 3.82 -6.97
CA LEU A 288 10.34 4.01 -5.89
C LEU A 288 10.98 3.69 -4.53
N GLU A 289 11.71 2.58 -4.45
CA GLU A 289 12.37 2.11 -3.23
C GLU A 289 13.58 2.97 -2.84
N THR A 290 14.43 3.33 -3.81
CA THR A 290 15.62 4.16 -3.59
C THR A 290 15.34 5.66 -3.68
N PHE A 291 14.06 6.08 -3.64
CA PHE A 291 13.72 7.50 -3.71
C PHE A 291 14.34 8.28 -2.55
N ASP A 292 14.31 7.69 -1.35
CA ASP A 292 14.80 8.33 -0.12
C ASP A 292 16.33 8.46 -0.12
N ASP A 293 17.04 7.47 -0.64
CA ASP A 293 18.51 7.47 -0.74
C ASP A 293 19.06 8.68 -1.50
N HIS A 294 18.29 9.21 -2.46
CA HIS A 294 18.68 10.38 -3.25
C HIS A 294 18.33 11.71 -2.60
N LEU A 295 17.55 11.72 -1.53
CA LEU A 295 17.14 12.93 -0.83
C LEU A 295 18.15 13.38 0.23
N TRP A 296 18.86 12.42 0.83
CA TRP A 296 19.78 12.66 1.94
C TRP A 296 21.21 12.86 1.48
N VAL A 297 21.99 13.61 2.26
CA VAL A 297 23.44 13.75 2.04
C VAL A 297 24.10 12.43 2.45
N PRO A 298 24.90 11.79 1.57
CA PRO A 298 25.57 10.54 1.90
C PRO A 298 26.40 10.66 3.17
N SER A 299 26.38 9.61 3.99
CA SER A 299 27.17 9.58 5.21
C SER A 299 28.67 9.63 4.88
N ARG A 300 29.50 10.09 5.83
CA ARG A 300 30.95 10.18 5.60
C ARG A 300 31.56 8.81 5.22
N GLU A 301 31.01 7.74 5.75
CA GLU A 301 31.42 6.36 5.45
C GLU A 301 31.05 5.97 4.02
N GLU A 302 29.85 6.30 3.56
CA GLU A 302 29.42 6.10 2.16
C GLU A 302 30.28 6.91 1.18
N VAL A 303 30.66 8.14 1.52
CA VAL A 303 31.53 8.97 0.67
C VAL A 303 32.93 8.35 0.54
N ILE A 304 33.48 7.81 1.63
CA ILE A 304 34.77 7.11 1.62
C ILE A 304 34.66 5.82 0.80
N ALA A 305 33.62 5.02 1.03
CA ALA A 305 33.39 3.78 0.28
C ALA A 305 33.18 4.05 -1.23
N ALA A 306 32.42 5.08 -1.59
CA ALA A 306 32.22 5.47 -2.99
C ALA A 306 33.53 5.94 -3.65
N ARG A 307 34.38 6.65 -2.89
CA ARG A 307 35.71 7.05 -3.35
C ARG A 307 36.61 5.82 -3.57
N GLU A 308 36.65 4.90 -2.62
CA GLU A 308 37.42 3.66 -2.72
C GLU A 308 36.94 2.77 -3.88
N ALA A 309 35.63 2.65 -4.07
CA ALA A 309 35.04 1.93 -5.21
C ALA A 309 35.42 2.57 -6.56
N ARG A 310 35.40 3.91 -6.64
CA ARG A 310 35.83 4.64 -7.83
C ARG A 310 37.33 4.49 -8.10
N GLU A 311 38.16 4.53 -7.06
CA GLU A 311 39.60 4.30 -7.16
C GLU A 311 39.90 2.85 -7.59
N ALA A 312 39.17 1.86 -7.08
CA ALA A 312 39.28 0.47 -7.49
C ALA A 312 38.83 0.23 -8.95
N ALA A 313 37.75 0.88 -9.38
CA ALA A 313 37.29 0.82 -10.77
C ALA A 313 38.31 1.48 -11.73
N ALA A 314 38.90 2.61 -11.33
CA ALA A 314 39.96 3.28 -12.09
C ALA A 314 41.26 2.45 -12.15
N ALA A 315 41.59 1.72 -11.07
CA ALA A 315 42.74 0.82 -11.05
C ALA A 315 42.53 -0.41 -11.97
N GLY A 316 41.30 -0.91 -12.09
CA GLY A 316 40.95 -2.04 -12.97
C GLY A 316 41.06 -1.75 -14.47
N ASP A 317 41.00 -0.48 -14.88
CA ASP A 317 41.09 -0.06 -16.29
C ASP A 317 42.55 0.23 -16.74
N SER A 318 43.52 0.07 -15.83
CA SER A 318 44.96 0.26 -16.13
C SER A 318 45.64 -1.02 -16.67
N ILE A 319 45.03 -1.69 -17.65
CA ILE A 319 45.79 -2.64 -18.48
C ILE A 319 46.65 -1.81 -19.44
N VAL A 320 47.91 -1.64 -19.04
CA VAL A 320 49.00 -1.07 -19.85
C VAL A 320 48.96 -1.66 -21.26
N ILE A 321 48.57 -0.85 -22.25
CA ILE A 321 48.85 -1.12 -23.66
C ILE A 321 50.35 -0.91 -23.82
N PRO A 322 51.17 -1.94 -24.08
CA PRO A 322 52.59 -1.71 -24.30
C PRO A 322 52.76 -0.96 -25.62
N ASN A 323 53.42 0.20 -25.55
CA ASN A 323 53.82 1.02 -26.70
C ASN A 323 54.43 0.15 -27.79
N ARG A 324 53.77 0.09 -28.96
CA ARG A 324 54.40 -0.34 -30.21
C ARG A 324 55.12 0.85 -30.81
N ASP A 325 56.35 1.08 -30.36
CA ASP A 325 57.28 1.94 -31.09
C ASP A 325 57.65 1.29 -32.42
N SER A 326 57.48 2.10 -33.45
CA SER A 326 57.75 1.78 -34.84
C SER A 326 59.27 1.71 -35.07
N LYS A 327 59.77 0.53 -35.40
CA LYS A 327 61.01 0.37 -36.17
C LYS A 327 60.81 -0.70 -37.22
N ALA A 328 60.67 -0.23 -38.46
CA ALA A 328 60.75 -1.06 -39.64
C ALA A 328 62.17 -1.63 -39.78
N SER A 329 62.30 -2.95 -39.76
CA SER A 329 63.29 -3.65 -40.59
C SER A 329 62.88 -5.12 -40.77
N SER A 330 63.13 -5.59 -41.99
CA SER A 330 62.69 -6.82 -42.64
C SER A 330 63.16 -8.13 -42.00
N ALA A 331 62.32 -9.18 -42.01
CA ALA A 331 62.64 -10.46 -42.67
C ALA A 331 61.54 -11.53 -42.52
N ARG A 332 61.42 -12.30 -43.61
CA ARG A 332 60.58 -13.45 -43.98
C ARG A 332 60.23 -14.54 -42.93
N SER A 333 58.99 -15.03 -43.13
CA SER A 333 58.48 -16.42 -43.14
C SER A 333 58.53 -17.28 -41.86
N SER A 334 57.37 -17.76 -41.40
CA SER A 334 56.79 -19.05 -41.81
C SER A 334 55.58 -19.41 -40.94
N ARG A 335 54.76 -20.32 -41.48
CA ARG A 335 53.40 -20.72 -41.10
C ARG A 335 53.41 -21.80 -40.00
N ALA A 336 52.72 -21.60 -38.87
CA ALA A 336 52.28 -22.71 -38.01
C ALA A 336 51.14 -22.35 -37.02
N ARG A 337 49.99 -22.99 -37.26
CA ARG A 337 48.97 -23.58 -36.36
C ARG A 337 48.70 -22.99 -34.95
N LYS A 338 47.42 -22.65 -34.74
CA LYS A 338 46.74 -22.49 -33.43
C LYS A 338 46.85 -23.76 -32.56
N PRO A 339 46.84 -23.63 -31.23
CA PRO A 339 45.91 -24.44 -30.43
C PRO A 339 45.13 -23.65 -29.37
N ALA A 340 44.13 -24.35 -28.83
CA ALA A 340 42.97 -23.90 -28.06
C ALA A 340 43.26 -23.25 -26.69
N ALA A 341 42.38 -22.31 -26.31
CA ALA A 341 42.30 -21.75 -24.97
C ALA A 341 41.74 -22.78 -23.97
N LYS A 342 42.51 -23.06 -22.91
CA LYS A 342 42.02 -23.78 -21.71
C LYS A 342 41.45 -22.76 -20.73
N ARG A 343 40.15 -22.92 -20.38
CA ARG A 343 39.50 -22.31 -19.21
C ARG A 343 40.23 -22.70 -17.92
N LYS A 344 40.40 -21.75 -16.99
CA LYS A 344 40.68 -22.03 -15.57
C LYS A 344 39.55 -21.43 -14.73
N GLU A 345 38.90 -22.28 -13.96
CA GLU A 345 37.94 -21.92 -12.89
C GLU A 345 38.66 -21.24 -11.71
N PRO A 346 37.99 -20.38 -10.93
CA PRO A 346 38.57 -19.79 -9.72
C PRO A 346 38.53 -20.78 -8.54
N LYS A 347 39.62 -20.83 -7.77
CA LYS A 347 39.72 -21.60 -6.53
C LYS A 347 39.10 -20.83 -5.34
N SER A 348 38.34 -21.58 -4.56
CA SER A 348 37.72 -21.26 -3.27
C SER A 348 38.67 -20.70 -2.21
N ILE A 349 38.21 -19.68 -1.47
CA ILE A 349 38.86 -19.13 -0.27
C ILE A 349 38.56 -20.06 0.92
N LYS A 350 39.61 -20.53 1.62
CA LYS A 350 39.54 -21.30 2.86
C LYS A 350 39.86 -20.36 4.03
N GLY A 351 39.00 -20.36 5.04
CA GLY A 351 39.03 -19.45 6.19
C GLY A 351 40.25 -19.62 7.10
N SER A 352 40.64 -18.50 7.73
CA SER A 352 41.62 -18.46 8.81
C SER A 352 40.90 -18.31 10.15
N ASN A 353 41.12 -19.30 11.02
CA ASN A 353 40.60 -19.36 12.37
C ASN A 353 41.40 -18.47 13.34
N SER A 354 40.67 -18.00 14.34
CA SER A 354 41.04 -17.31 15.59
C SER A 354 42.30 -17.79 16.32
N SER A 355 43.03 -16.84 16.93
CA SER A 355 43.51 -17.00 18.32
C SER A 355 43.80 -15.65 19.01
N ASN A 356 43.17 -15.49 20.19
CA ASN A 356 43.25 -14.42 21.20
C ASN A 356 44.66 -13.95 21.61
N ASN A 357 44.83 -12.65 21.91
CA ASN A 357 44.87 -12.09 23.28
C ASN A 357 45.39 -10.64 23.30
N ALA A 358 44.68 -9.73 23.99
CA ALA A 358 45.20 -8.76 24.96
C ALA A 358 44.21 -7.58 25.18
N VAL A 359 43.38 -7.72 26.22
CA VAL A 359 42.60 -6.63 26.81
C VAL A 359 43.56 -5.67 27.53
N ARG A 360 43.60 -4.39 27.14
CA ARG A 360 44.32 -3.35 27.88
C ARG A 360 43.32 -2.39 28.54
N SER A 361 43.01 -2.68 29.80
CA SER A 361 42.21 -1.83 30.68
C SER A 361 42.96 -0.54 31.01
N VAL A 362 42.34 0.62 30.77
CA VAL A 362 42.81 1.90 31.32
C VAL A 362 41.96 2.25 32.54
N ARG A 363 42.47 1.90 33.71
CA ARG A 363 42.10 2.51 35.01
C ARG A 363 43.33 3.25 35.53
N ARG A 364 43.20 4.55 35.81
CA ARG A 364 43.58 5.22 37.07
C ARG A 364 43.38 6.74 36.92
N ARG A 365 42.52 7.33 37.77
CA ARG A 365 42.83 8.09 39.01
C ARG A 365 43.34 9.50 38.68
N LYS A 366 42.90 10.56 39.35
CA LYS A 366 42.54 10.71 40.76
C LYS A 366 41.61 11.90 40.92
#